data_AF-A0A1V5IR15-F1
#
_entry.id   AF-A0A1V5IR15-F1
#
_cell.length_a   1.000
_cell.length_b   1.000
_cell.length_c   1.000
_cell.angle_alpha   90.00
_cell.angle_beta   90.00
_cell.angle_gamma   90.00
#
_symmetry.space_group_name_H-M   'P 1'
#
loop_
_entity.id
_entity.type
_entity.pdbx_description
1 polymer ?
#
loop_
_entity_poly.entity_id
_entity_poly.type
_entity_poly.pdbx_seq_one_letter_code
_entity_poly.pdbx_strand_id
1 'polypeptide(L)'
;MFTKGTHFNPVDLVCGLKGYKGDRFNLPDYVDKNTGFVSQKSSGGRKLKALELPGLWNGAMSDWNTIFVEVPLTTFNPVKTVNDLLRPQH
;
A
#
# COMPACT_ATOMS: atom_id res chain seq x y z
N MET A 1 3.76 17.15 2.97
CA MET A 1 2.81 18.11 2.37
C MET A 1 2.64 17.71 0.91
N PHE A 2 1.49 17.13 0.54
CA PHE A 2 1.18 16.81 -0.86
C PHE A 2 0.80 18.12 -1.55
N THR A 3 1.63 18.61 -2.47
CA THR A 3 1.41 19.93 -3.08
C THR A 3 0.57 19.87 -4.36
N LYS A 4 0.30 18.67 -4.90
CA LYS A 4 -0.53 18.46 -6.12
C LYS A 4 -1.40 17.21 -6.15
N GLY A 5 -1.26 16.28 -5.19
CA GLY A 5 -2.07 15.07 -5.16
C GLY A 5 -3.49 15.38 -4.68
N THR A 6 -4.50 15.01 -5.45
CA THR A 6 -5.92 15.21 -5.12
C THR A 6 -6.53 14.04 -4.34
N HIS A 7 -5.94 12.85 -4.47
CA HIS A 7 -6.47 11.61 -3.89
C HIS A 7 -5.43 10.96 -2.97
N PHE A 8 -5.93 10.31 -1.91
CA PHE A 8 -5.14 9.48 -1.01
C PHE A 8 -5.61 8.04 -1.13
N ASN A 9 -4.69 7.09 -1.28
CA ASN A 9 -5.01 5.67 -1.31
C ASN A 9 -5.00 5.12 0.14
N PRO A 10 -6.16 4.67 0.69
CA PRO A 10 -6.22 4.07 2.02
C PRO A 10 -5.62 2.66 2.10
N VAL A 11 -5.21 2.09 0.96
CA VAL A 11 -4.74 0.69 0.84
C VAL A 11 -5.90 -0.30 1.02
N ASP A 12 -7.10 0.08 0.54
CA ASP A 12 -8.27 -0.80 0.42
C ASP A 12 -8.33 -1.42 -0.98
N LEU A 13 -8.15 -2.74 -1.07
CA LEU A 13 -7.68 -3.39 -2.29
C LEU A 13 -8.44 -4.68 -2.56
N VAL A 14 -8.91 -4.80 -3.79
CA VAL A 14 -9.53 -6.03 -4.29
C VAL A 14 -8.68 -6.54 -5.44
N CYS A 15 -8.04 -7.71 -5.24
CA CYS A 15 -7.13 -8.29 -6.23
C CYS A 15 -7.78 -9.44 -6.98
N GLY A 16 -7.89 -9.33 -8.30
CA GLY A 16 -8.17 -10.46 -9.18
C GLY A 16 -6.93 -11.33 -9.36
N LEU A 17 -6.78 -12.39 -8.56
CA LEU A 17 -5.59 -13.26 -8.59
C LEU A 17 -5.64 -14.38 -9.65
N LYS A 18 -6.72 -14.43 -10.42
CA LYS A 18 -6.95 -15.43 -11.46
C LYS A 18 -7.34 -14.76 -12.76
N GLY A 19 -6.84 -15.31 -13.86
CA GLY A 19 -7.21 -14.87 -15.21
C GLY A 19 -8.60 -15.35 -15.60
N TYR A 20 -9.07 -14.90 -16.78
CA TYR A 20 -10.37 -15.28 -17.34
C TYR A 20 -10.54 -16.79 -17.58
N LYS A 21 -9.43 -17.53 -17.71
CA LYS A 21 -9.39 -18.99 -17.83
C LYS A 21 -9.40 -19.73 -16.49
N GLY A 22 -9.37 -19.00 -15.37
CA GLY A 22 -9.33 -19.57 -14.02
C GLY A 22 -7.92 -19.86 -13.48
N ASP A 23 -6.89 -19.78 -14.33
CA ASP A 23 -5.49 -19.96 -13.93
C ASP A 23 -5.04 -18.87 -12.97
N ARG A 24 -4.24 -19.23 -11.97
CA ARG A 24 -3.67 -18.27 -11.01
C ARG A 24 -2.50 -17.53 -11.64
N PHE A 25 -2.42 -16.22 -11.37
CA PHE A 25 -1.24 -15.44 -11.71
C PHE A 25 -0.09 -15.75 -10.73
N ASN A 26 1.13 -15.77 -11.25
CA ASN A 26 2.33 -15.75 -10.44
C ASN A 26 2.69 -14.29 -10.13
N LEU A 27 2.26 -13.79 -8.96
CA LEU A 27 2.35 -12.37 -8.59
C LEU A 27 3.76 -11.75 -8.67
N PRO A 28 4.86 -12.46 -8.34
CA PRO A 28 6.21 -11.94 -8.50
C PRO A 28 6.60 -11.52 -9.93
N ASP A 29 5.84 -11.96 -10.94
CA ASP A 29 6.05 -11.54 -12.33
C ASP A 29 5.51 -10.12 -12.60
N TYR A 30 4.72 -9.56 -11.68
CA TYR A 30 4.04 -8.26 -11.79
C TYR A 30 4.58 -7.25 -10.75
N VAL A 31 5.90 -7.20 -10.66
CA VAL A 31 6.68 -6.38 -9.73
C VAL A 31 7.90 -5.83 -10.46
N ASP A 32 8.16 -4.53 -10.34
CA ASP A 32 9.36 -3.90 -10.89
C ASP A 32 10.58 -4.13 -9.98
N LYS A 33 11.44 -5.05 -10.39
CA LYS A 33 12.67 -5.44 -9.67
C LYS A 33 13.72 -4.32 -9.60
N ASN A 34 13.61 -3.28 -10.43
CA ASN A 34 14.52 -2.14 -10.41
C ASN A 34 14.11 -1.09 -9.37
N THR A 35 12.93 -1.25 -8.76
CA THR A 35 12.43 -0.35 -7.71
C THR A 35 12.67 -0.94 -6.33
N GLY A 36 12.79 -0.06 -5.33
CA GLY A 36 13.02 -0.41 -3.95
C GLY A 36 13.14 0.83 -3.08
N PHE A 37 12.72 0.73 -1.82
CA PHE A 37 12.70 1.88 -0.91
C PHE A 37 13.66 1.63 0.24
N VAL A 38 14.46 2.65 0.57
CA VAL A 38 15.23 2.65 1.82
C VAL A 38 14.46 3.44 2.85
N SER A 39 13.90 2.77 3.86
CA SER A 39 13.20 3.41 4.96
C SER A 39 14.13 3.55 6.18
N GLN A 40 13.95 4.63 6.92
CA GLN A 40 14.60 4.80 8.22
C GLN A 40 13.68 4.23 9.29
N LYS A 41 14.19 3.26 10.06
CA LYS A 41 13.47 2.63 11.17
C LYS A 41 14.27 2.78 12.46
N SER A 42 13.63 2.54 13.59
CA SER A 42 14.30 2.41 14.87
C SER A 42 13.92 1.10 15.54
N SER A 43 14.89 0.37 16.07
CA SER A 43 14.64 -0.83 16.88
C SER A 43 15.58 -0.83 18.08
N GLY A 44 15.04 -1.08 19.27
CA GLY A 44 15.81 -1.05 20.52
C GLY A 44 16.58 0.25 20.76
N GLY A 45 16.00 1.40 20.38
CA GLY A 45 16.64 2.72 20.50
C GLY A 45 17.72 3.03 19.46
N ARG A 46 18.02 2.13 18.52
CA ARG A 46 19.01 2.33 17.46
C ARG A 46 18.34 2.71 16.14
N LYS A 47 18.89 3.70 15.44
CA LYS A 47 18.49 4.04 14.07
C LYS A 47 19.01 2.99 13.10
N LEU A 48 18.17 2.57 12.18
CA LEU A 48 18.43 1.55 11.18
C LEU A 48 17.98 2.06 9.81
N LYS A 49 18.66 1.61 8.76
CA LYS A 49 18.16 1.70 7.39
C LYS A 49 17.65 0.31 7.01
N ALA A 50 16.41 0.24 6.56
CA ALA A 50 15.79 -0.98 6.07
C ALA A 50 15.58 -0.86 4.56
N LEU A 51 15.97 -1.88 3.81
CA LEU A 51 15.61 -2.00 2.40
C LEU A 51 14.26 -2.72 2.32
N GLU A 52 13.28 -2.08 1.69
CA GLU A 52 11.99 -2.69 1.40
C GLU A 52 12.06 -3.28 0.00
N LEU A 53 11.98 -4.61 -0.06
CA LEU A 53 12.02 -5.34 -1.32
C LEU A 53 10.81 -5.01 -2.17
N PRO A 54 10.96 -4.90 -3.49
CA PRO A 54 9.85 -4.66 -4.38
C PRO A 54 8.82 -5.79 -4.29
N GLY A 55 7.53 -5.42 -4.30
CA GLY A 55 6.45 -6.38 -4.15
C GLY A 55 5.08 -5.78 -4.45
N LEU A 56 4.05 -6.60 -4.23
CA LEU A 56 2.67 -6.13 -4.27
C LEU A 56 2.48 -5.04 -3.21
N TRP A 57 1.82 -3.94 -3.57
CA TRP A 57 1.39 -2.88 -2.64
C TRP A 57 2.46 -2.02 -1.98
N ASN A 58 3.72 -2.18 -2.35
CA ASN A 58 4.66 -1.06 -2.26
C ASN A 58 4.76 -0.37 -3.61
N GLY A 59 5.55 0.70 -3.70
CA GLY A 59 5.71 1.44 -4.96
C GLY A 59 6.45 0.66 -6.06
N ALA A 60 6.59 -0.66 -5.94
CA ALA A 60 7.13 -1.55 -6.97
C ALA A 60 6.09 -2.40 -7.69
N MET A 61 4.79 -2.29 -7.34
CA MET A 61 3.72 -2.95 -8.10
C MET A 61 3.72 -2.45 -9.56
N SER A 62 3.86 -3.35 -10.53
CA SER A 62 3.94 -3.01 -11.97
C SER A 62 3.09 -3.93 -12.84
N ASP A 63 2.66 -3.44 -14.00
CA ASP A 63 1.98 -4.24 -15.03
C ASP A 63 0.63 -4.85 -14.61
N TRP A 64 -0.05 -4.20 -13.66
CA TRP A 64 -1.42 -4.53 -13.27
C TRP A 64 -2.45 -3.74 -14.08
N ASN A 65 -3.53 -4.41 -14.48
CA ASN A 65 -4.75 -3.71 -14.89
C ASN A 65 -5.42 -3.13 -13.64
N THR A 66 -5.29 -1.83 -13.42
CA THR A 66 -5.75 -1.16 -12.20
C THR A 66 -6.88 -0.18 -12.49
N ILE A 67 -7.91 -0.21 -11.65
CA ILE A 67 -9.00 0.78 -11.65
C ILE A 67 -9.01 1.43 -10.27
N PHE A 68 -9.00 2.76 -10.23
CA PHE A 68 -9.18 3.52 -9.00
C PHE A 68 -10.64 3.88 -8.82
N VAL A 69 -11.17 3.62 -7.63
CA VAL A 69 -12.56 3.92 -7.26
C VAL A 69 -12.52 4.86 -6.06
N GLU A 70 -13.14 6.03 -6.21
CA GLU A 70 -13.32 6.94 -5.09
C GLU A 70 -14.43 6.41 -4.17
N VAL A 71 -14.18 6.42 -2.86
CA VAL A 71 -15.10 5.92 -1.85
C VAL A 71 -15.38 7.01 -0.80
N PRO A 72 -16.54 6.97 -0.13
CA PRO A 72 -16.86 7.93 0.92
C PRO A 72 -15.82 7.91 2.04
N LEU A 73 -15.47 9.08 2.59
CA LEU A 73 -14.48 9.19 3.68
C LEU A 73 -14.81 8.30 4.89
N THR A 74 -16.10 8.03 5.14
CA THR A 74 -16.58 7.18 6.24
C THR A 74 -16.11 5.74 6.17
N THR A 75 -15.67 5.25 5.01
CA THR A 75 -15.12 3.89 4.87
C THR A 75 -13.69 3.78 5.39
N PHE A 76 -13.01 4.92 5.64
CA PHE A 76 -11.61 4.95 6.04
C PHE A 76 -11.42 5.59 7.42
N ASN A 77 -11.18 4.76 8.43
CA ASN A 77 -10.92 5.18 9.81
C ASN A 77 -9.52 4.73 10.23
N PRO A 78 -8.45 5.48 9.91
CA PRO A 78 -7.09 5.08 10.25
C PRO A 78 -6.74 5.46 11.69
N VAL A 79 -6.00 4.58 12.38
CA VAL A 79 -5.38 4.84 13.69
C VAL A 79 -3.87 5.02 13.48
N LYS A 80 -3.35 6.23 13.63
CA LYS A 80 -1.91 6.57 13.48
C LYS A 80 -1.23 6.86 14.81
N THR A 81 -2.00 7.34 15.78
CA THR A 81 -1.59 7.66 17.15
C THR A 81 -2.58 7.05 18.13
N VAL A 82 -2.20 6.90 19.40
CA VAL A 82 -3.09 6.31 20.42
C VAL A 82 -4.39 7.11 20.56
N ASN A 83 -4.34 8.43 20.43
CA ASN A 83 -5.51 9.31 20.54
C ASN A 83 -6.52 9.10 19.41
N ASP A 84 -6.11 8.51 18.29
CA ASP A 84 -7.03 8.23 17.19
C ASP A 84 -8.14 7.25 17.59
N LEU A 85 -7.87 6.37 18.57
CA LEU A 85 -8.83 5.41 19.11
C LEU A 85 -9.96 6.06 19.92
N LEU A 86 -9.82 7.33 20.32
CA LEU A 86 -10.85 8.04 21.08
C LEU A 86 -11.96 8.61 20.18
N ARG A 87 -11.82 8.50 18.86
CA ARG A 87 -12.78 9.03 17.90
C ARG A 87 -14.02 8.12 17.84
N PRO A 88 -15.25 8.66 17.73
CA PRO A 88 -16.49 7.87 17.75
C PRO A 88 -16.62 6.78 16.67
N GLN A 89 -15.79 6.85 15.63
CA GLN A 89 -15.76 5.88 14.53
C GLN A 89 -15.01 4.58 14.89
N HIS A 90 -14.35 4.51 16.05
CA HIS A 90 -13.59 3.38 16.58
C HIS A 90 -14.23 2.82 17.85
#